data_AF-A0A1Q8EDE4-F1
#
_entry.id   AF-A0A1Q8EDE4-F1
#
_cell.length_a   1.000
_cell.length_b   1.000
_cell.length_c   1.000
_cell.angle_alpha   90.00
_cell.angle_beta   90.00
_cell.angle_gamma   90.00
#
_symmetry.space_group_name_H-M   'P 1'
#
loop_
_entity.id
_entity.type
_entity.pdbx_description
1 polymer ?
#
loop_
_entity_poly.entity_id
_entity_poly.type
_entity_poly.pdbx_seq_one_letter_code
_entity_poly.pdbx_strand_id
1 'polypeptide(L)'
;MITIYFGNDNTLNESIRTRLEIYQIDYQEYTSADIYFSILMSLFSKMTDMFDLLNPRLISYKLDNKLTMSQFIQKVLSDRDNRLKLPIAVTEKGVFPCFTPEEVSMFRSKEFRKAEKLHLFKELEKIDNGRLFWRNFERFRMQSELRWFELNELLFTDVSNDLGEIKKAKDRFFSYKKNKEVPPDEIVEKICKIFLVDREEFFKKSISNLQNF
;
A
#
# COMPACT_ATOMS: atom_id res chain seq x y z
N MET A 1 2.42 20.94 9.36
CA MET A 1 1.40 20.55 10.35
C MET A 1 0.03 20.63 9.69
N ILE A 2 -0.78 19.58 9.80
CA ILE A 2 -2.13 19.52 9.20
C ILE A 2 -3.15 19.78 10.29
N THR A 3 -4.17 20.58 10.02
CA THR A 3 -5.32 20.74 10.93
C THR A 3 -6.54 20.07 10.30
N ILE A 4 -7.20 19.16 11.02
CA ILE A 4 -8.35 18.41 10.49
C ILE A 4 -9.57 18.66 11.37
N TYR A 5 -10.67 19.06 10.72
CA TYR A 5 -11.99 19.15 11.34
C TYR A 5 -12.80 17.91 10.94
N PHE A 6 -13.07 17.03 11.90
CA PHE A 6 -13.85 15.82 11.68
C PHE A 6 -15.35 16.08 11.83
N GLY A 7 -16.15 15.28 11.11
CA GLY A 7 -17.61 15.26 11.24
C GLY A 7 -18.09 14.07 12.07
N ASN A 8 -19.39 13.81 12.00
CA ASN A 8 -20.03 12.73 12.77
C ASN A 8 -19.75 11.29 12.27
N ASP A 9 -19.05 11.09 11.16
CA ASP A 9 -18.72 9.75 10.65
C ASP A 9 -17.49 9.16 11.36
N ASN A 10 -17.74 8.45 12.47
CA ASN A 10 -16.69 7.81 13.26
C ASN A 10 -15.87 6.80 12.44
N THR A 11 -16.47 6.08 11.49
CA THR A 11 -15.76 5.05 10.72
C THR A 11 -14.73 5.67 9.77
N LEU A 12 -15.12 6.76 9.11
CA LEU A 12 -14.23 7.54 8.26
C LEU A 12 -13.14 8.23 9.10
N ASN A 13 -13.51 8.82 10.23
CA ASN A 13 -12.58 9.50 11.12
C ASN A 13 -11.47 8.55 11.60
N GLU A 14 -11.82 7.37 12.13
CA GLU A 14 -10.83 6.36 12.58
C GLU A 14 -9.94 5.88 11.43
N SER A 15 -10.50 5.71 10.24
CA SER A 15 -9.73 5.31 9.05
C SER A 15 -8.68 6.36 8.66
N ILE A 16 -9.02 7.66 8.80
CA ILE A 16 -8.09 8.77 8.56
C ILE A 16 -7.01 8.81 9.65
N ARG A 17 -7.38 8.69 10.93
CA ARG A 17 -6.42 8.68 12.06
C ARG A 17 -5.40 7.56 11.93
N THR A 18 -5.89 6.33 11.70
CA THR A 18 -5.04 5.15 11.49
C THR A 18 -4.01 5.39 10.37
N ARG A 19 -4.43 6.05 9.28
CA ARG A 19 -3.55 6.32 8.14
C ARG A 19 -2.54 7.43 8.41
N LEU A 20 -2.93 8.46 9.17
CA LEU A 20 -2.01 9.50 9.64
C LEU A 20 -0.93 8.92 10.56
N GLU A 21 -1.31 8.00 11.45
CA GLU A 21 -0.38 7.29 12.33
C GLU A 21 0.59 6.39 11.55
N ILE A 22 0.09 5.59 10.59
CA ILE A 22 0.93 4.74 9.72
C ILE A 22 1.99 5.57 9.00
N TYR A 23 1.62 6.77 8.53
CA TYR A 23 2.54 7.66 7.82
C TYR A 23 3.33 8.60 8.74
N GLN A 24 3.13 8.51 10.07
CA GLN A 24 3.77 9.36 11.08
C GLN A 24 3.62 10.85 10.75
N ILE A 25 2.40 11.26 10.42
CA ILE A 25 2.09 12.64 10.04
C ILE A 25 1.54 13.38 11.25
N ASP A 26 2.22 14.45 11.66
CA ASP A 26 1.73 15.33 12.72
C ASP A 26 0.50 16.11 12.28
N TYR A 27 -0.59 15.95 13.03
CA TYR A 27 -1.85 16.64 12.78
C TYR A 27 -2.48 17.14 14.08
N GLN A 28 -3.30 18.19 13.94
CA GLN A 28 -4.17 18.71 14.97
C GLN A 28 -5.60 18.30 14.66
N GLU A 29 -6.28 17.81 15.67
CA GLU A 29 -7.64 17.31 15.58
C GLU A 29 -8.64 18.29 16.19
N TYR A 30 -9.71 18.55 15.45
CA TYR A 30 -10.85 19.34 15.89
C TYR A 30 -12.15 18.69 15.43
N THR A 31 -13.24 19.09 16.05
CA THR A 31 -14.59 18.66 15.70
C THR A 31 -15.29 19.68 14.80
N SER A 32 -16.40 19.27 14.20
CA SER A 32 -17.27 20.17 13.44
C SER A 32 -17.70 21.38 14.29
N ALA A 33 -17.93 21.20 15.59
CA ALA A 33 -18.36 22.24 16.52
C ALA A 33 -17.34 23.37 16.69
N ASP A 34 -16.06 23.09 16.48
CA ASP A 34 -14.96 24.05 16.60
C ASP A 34 -14.89 25.02 15.41
N ILE A 35 -15.69 24.80 14.36
CA ILE A 35 -15.76 25.71 13.21
C ILE A 35 -16.67 26.89 13.57
N TYR A 36 -16.07 27.96 14.08
CA TYR A 36 -16.76 29.24 14.30
C TYR A 36 -16.75 30.14 13.06
N PHE A 37 -17.47 31.25 13.14
CA PHE A 37 -17.57 32.23 12.05
C PHE A 37 -16.19 32.64 11.48
N SER A 38 -15.24 32.98 12.36
CA SER A 38 -13.88 33.39 11.96
C SER A 38 -13.13 32.29 11.21
N ILE A 39 -13.24 31.05 11.66
CA ILE A 39 -12.61 29.89 11.01
C ILE A 39 -13.25 29.64 9.66
N LEU A 40 -14.59 29.58 9.59
CA LEU A 40 -15.29 29.35 8.34
C LEU A 40 -14.96 30.41 7.28
N MET A 41 -14.90 31.69 7.68
CA MET A 41 -14.48 32.78 6.80
C MET A 41 -13.03 32.63 6.33
N SER A 42 -12.13 32.18 7.21
CA SER A 42 -10.73 31.88 6.86
C SER A 42 -10.62 30.70 5.90
N LEU A 43 -11.50 29.70 6.01
CA LEU A 43 -11.55 28.59 5.05
C LEU A 43 -12.06 29.07 3.68
N PHE A 44 -13.12 29.87 3.66
CA PHE A 44 -13.66 30.43 2.43
C PHE A 44 -12.66 31.33 1.70
N SER A 45 -11.88 32.13 2.42
CA SER A 45 -10.88 33.01 1.80
C SER A 45 -9.70 32.25 1.17
N LYS A 46 -9.44 31.01 1.61
CA LYS A 46 -8.39 30.14 1.06
C LYS A 46 -8.85 29.32 -0.15
N MET A 47 -10.15 29.32 -0.44
CA MET A 47 -10.75 28.56 -1.54
C MET A 47 -11.04 29.48 -2.73
N THR A 48 -10.88 28.97 -3.94
CA THR A 48 -11.29 29.71 -5.16
C THR A 48 -12.80 29.83 -5.25
N ASP A 49 -13.53 28.77 -4.89
CA ASP A 49 -14.99 28.77 -4.76
C ASP A 49 -15.37 28.24 -3.37
N MET A 50 -16.02 29.09 -2.56
CA MET A 50 -16.46 28.72 -1.21
C MET A 50 -17.49 27.58 -1.21
N PHE A 51 -18.26 27.42 -2.29
CA PHE A 51 -19.27 26.36 -2.40
C PHE A 51 -18.66 24.97 -2.51
N ASP A 52 -17.38 24.85 -2.87
CA ASP A 52 -16.67 23.56 -2.89
C ASP A 52 -16.54 22.97 -1.48
N LEU A 53 -16.49 23.82 -0.44
CA LEU A 53 -16.48 23.42 0.97
C LEU A 53 -17.86 22.94 1.46
N LEU A 54 -18.92 23.23 0.70
CA LEU A 54 -20.30 23.03 1.10
C LEU A 54 -20.92 21.80 0.46
N ASN A 55 -21.90 21.22 1.13
CA ASN A 55 -22.70 20.13 0.58
C ASN A 55 -23.38 20.57 -0.74
N PRO A 56 -23.44 19.72 -1.79
CA PRO A 56 -24.07 20.05 -3.07
C PRO A 56 -25.49 20.61 -2.96
N ARG A 57 -26.24 20.24 -1.91
CA ARG A 57 -27.58 20.80 -1.62
C ARG A 57 -27.59 22.31 -1.45
N LEU A 58 -26.45 22.92 -1.12
CA LEU A 58 -26.28 24.35 -0.92
C LEU A 58 -25.84 25.09 -2.19
N ILE A 59 -25.55 24.40 -3.30
CA ILE A 59 -25.15 25.03 -4.56
C ILE A 59 -26.27 25.92 -5.11
N SER A 60 -27.54 25.57 -4.84
CA SER A 60 -28.70 26.39 -5.23
C SER A 60 -28.64 27.82 -4.69
N TYR A 61 -27.95 28.05 -3.57
CA TYR A 61 -27.76 29.40 -3.00
C TYR A 61 -26.76 30.26 -3.78
N LYS A 62 -25.96 29.68 -4.68
CA LYS A 62 -25.05 30.44 -5.55
C LYS A 62 -25.77 31.40 -6.48
N LEU A 63 -27.03 31.09 -6.82
CA LEU A 63 -27.89 31.88 -7.68
C LEU A 63 -29.04 32.56 -6.91
N ASP A 64 -29.08 32.39 -5.58
CA ASP A 64 -30.14 32.96 -4.75
C ASP A 64 -29.75 34.36 -4.25
N ASN A 65 -30.46 35.38 -4.72
CA ASN A 65 -30.26 36.77 -4.30
C ASN A 65 -31.11 37.17 -3.09
N LYS A 66 -31.88 36.25 -2.49
CA LYS A 66 -32.79 36.56 -1.38
C LYS A 66 -32.10 36.55 0.00
N LEU A 67 -31.02 35.80 0.14
CA LEU A 67 -30.30 35.65 1.40
C LEU A 67 -29.04 36.51 1.42
N THR A 68 -28.86 37.27 2.51
CA THR A 68 -27.58 37.94 2.75
C THR A 68 -26.49 36.92 3.08
N MET A 69 -25.23 37.26 2.78
CA MET A 69 -24.09 36.41 3.12
C MET A 69 -24.03 36.06 4.62
N SER A 70 -24.35 37.01 5.50
CA SER A 70 -24.37 36.77 6.95
C SER A 70 -25.42 35.72 7.34
N GLN A 71 -26.65 35.83 6.81
CA GLN A 71 -27.70 34.83 7.04
C GLN A 71 -27.32 33.47 6.47
N PHE A 72 -26.67 33.44 5.30
CA PHE A 72 -26.17 32.21 4.71
C PHE A 72 -25.10 31.54 5.58
N ILE A 73 -24.14 32.31 6.10
CA ILE A 73 -23.10 31.78 7.00
C ILE A 73 -23.72 31.24 8.29
N GLN A 74 -24.65 31.98 8.91
CA GLN A 74 -25.38 31.51 10.09
C GLN A 74 -26.14 30.22 9.80
N LYS A 75 -26.70 30.09 8.60
CA LYS A 75 -27.26 28.83 8.11
C LYS A 75 -26.16 27.77 8.11
N VAL A 76 -25.05 27.91 7.39
CA VAL A 76 -23.99 26.88 7.38
C VAL A 76 -23.54 26.47 8.80
N LEU A 77 -23.36 27.44 9.70
CA LEU A 77 -22.94 27.20 11.10
C LEU A 77 -24.01 26.52 11.97
N SER A 78 -25.29 26.65 11.65
CA SER A 78 -26.35 26.04 12.47
C SER A 78 -26.40 24.51 12.36
N ASP A 79 -25.81 23.94 11.30
CA ASP A 79 -25.86 22.51 11.00
C ASP A 79 -24.64 22.11 10.18
N ARG A 80 -23.47 22.19 10.83
CA ARG A 80 -22.17 22.06 10.17
C ARG A 80 -21.96 20.70 9.54
N ASP A 81 -22.37 19.64 10.23
CA ASP A 81 -22.20 18.26 9.77
C ASP A 81 -22.94 17.96 8.47
N ASN A 82 -24.11 18.57 8.26
CA ASN A 82 -24.86 18.36 7.02
C ASN A 82 -24.55 19.40 5.93
N ARG A 83 -24.00 20.56 6.30
CA ARG A 83 -23.79 21.71 5.40
C ARG A 83 -22.36 21.82 4.90
N LEU A 84 -21.38 21.33 5.65
CA LEU A 84 -19.97 21.26 5.25
C LEU A 84 -19.63 19.87 4.73
N LYS A 85 -18.70 19.79 3.77
CA LYS A 85 -18.10 18.52 3.35
C LYS A 85 -17.00 18.11 4.34
N LEU A 86 -17.39 17.55 5.47
CA LEU A 86 -16.47 17.00 6.45
C LEU A 86 -16.00 15.58 6.06
N PRO A 87 -14.82 15.14 6.51
CA PRO A 87 -13.80 15.91 7.23
C PRO A 87 -13.14 16.99 6.36
N ILE A 88 -12.64 18.07 6.97
CA ILE A 88 -11.92 19.14 6.26
C ILE A 88 -10.48 19.18 6.75
N ALA A 89 -9.52 18.95 5.86
CA ALA A 89 -8.10 19.13 6.15
C ALA A 89 -7.61 20.50 5.68
N VAL A 90 -6.84 21.17 6.54
CA VAL A 90 -6.30 22.51 6.31
C VAL A 90 -4.78 22.44 6.44
N THR A 91 -4.09 22.95 5.43
CA THR A 91 -2.63 23.02 5.41
C THR A 91 -2.18 24.38 4.87
N GLU A 92 -0.87 24.61 4.84
CA GLU A 92 -0.27 25.75 4.14
C GLU A 92 -0.59 25.76 2.64
N LYS A 93 -0.82 24.59 2.05
CA LYS A 93 -1.06 24.45 0.60
C LYS A 93 -2.51 24.73 0.19
N GLY A 94 -3.44 24.72 1.14
CA GLY A 94 -4.85 24.90 0.86
C GLY A 94 -5.77 24.14 1.82
N VAL A 95 -7.05 24.14 1.47
CA VAL A 95 -8.14 23.48 2.19
C VAL A 95 -8.65 22.31 1.33
N PHE A 96 -8.80 21.15 1.96
CA PHE A 96 -9.22 19.89 1.34
C PHE A 96 -10.55 19.44 1.97
N PRO A 97 -11.69 19.77 1.34
CA PRO A 97 -13.00 19.28 1.79
C PRO A 97 -13.20 17.81 1.44
N CYS A 98 -14.06 17.12 2.19
CA CYS A 98 -14.35 15.69 2.02
C CYS A 98 -13.09 14.82 2.14
N PHE A 99 -12.20 15.18 3.07
CA PHE A 99 -10.88 14.59 3.19
C PHE A 99 -10.95 13.08 3.44
N THR A 100 -10.31 12.29 2.57
CA THR A 100 -10.37 10.81 2.64
C THR A 100 -9.07 10.17 3.13
N PRO A 101 -9.09 8.90 3.59
CA PRO A 101 -7.88 8.17 3.97
C PRO A 101 -6.83 8.08 2.86
N GLU A 102 -7.28 8.04 1.59
CA GLU A 102 -6.39 8.01 0.42
C GLU A 102 -5.65 9.33 0.25
N GLU A 103 -6.31 10.45 0.50
CA GLU A 103 -5.72 11.79 0.36
C GLU A 103 -4.65 12.08 1.42
N VAL A 104 -4.67 11.37 2.55
CA VAL A 104 -3.56 11.39 3.54
C VAL A 104 -2.22 11.07 2.87
N SER A 105 -2.22 10.22 1.84
CA SER A 105 -1.01 9.83 1.10
C SER A 105 -0.29 11.01 0.42
N MET A 106 -0.99 12.11 0.17
CA MET A 106 -0.43 13.34 -0.41
C MET A 106 0.56 14.02 0.55
N PHE A 107 0.37 13.82 1.85
CA PHE A 107 1.16 14.43 2.91
C PHE A 107 2.32 13.56 3.40
N ARG A 108 2.53 12.37 2.82
CA ARG A 108 3.70 11.52 3.12
C ARG A 108 4.99 12.31 2.95
N SER A 109 5.88 12.22 3.94
CA SER A 109 7.23 12.80 3.88
C SER A 109 8.06 12.20 2.74
N LYS A 110 9.11 12.91 2.30
CA LYS A 110 10.00 12.40 1.23
C LYS A 110 10.76 11.16 1.72
N GLU A 111 11.09 11.13 3.00
CA GLU A 111 11.80 10.07 3.70
C GLU A 111 10.95 8.80 3.71
N PHE A 112 9.66 8.91 4.09
CA PHE A 112 8.73 7.79 4.07
C PHE A 112 8.59 7.21 2.66
N ARG A 113 8.39 8.05 1.64
CA ARG A 113 8.28 7.61 0.24
C ARG A 113 9.53 6.88 -0.25
N LYS A 114 10.73 7.34 0.16
CA LYS A 114 12.00 6.68 -0.18
C LYS A 114 12.10 5.31 0.50
N ALA A 115 11.75 5.21 1.78
CA ALA A 115 11.78 3.96 2.53
C ALA A 115 10.77 2.94 1.95
N GLU A 116 9.54 3.38 1.68
CA GLU A 116 8.50 2.55 1.06
C GLU A 116 8.92 2.07 -0.33
N LYS A 117 9.48 2.97 -1.16
CA LYS A 117 10.03 2.60 -2.47
C LYS A 117 11.10 1.52 -2.31
N LEU A 118 12.07 1.70 -1.42
CA LEU A 118 13.14 0.73 -1.19
C LEU A 118 12.58 -0.63 -0.74
N HIS A 119 11.60 -0.63 0.16
CA HIS A 119 10.92 -1.85 0.60
C HIS A 119 10.23 -2.57 -0.57
N LEU A 120 9.46 -1.84 -1.39
CA LEU A 120 8.79 -2.40 -2.56
C LEU A 120 9.78 -2.96 -3.59
N PHE A 121 10.90 -2.29 -3.82
CA PHE A 121 11.95 -2.81 -4.70
C PHE A 121 12.55 -4.11 -4.16
N LYS A 122 12.80 -4.22 -2.85
CA LYS A 122 13.28 -5.46 -2.24
C LYS A 122 12.27 -6.61 -2.38
N GLU A 123 10.98 -6.33 -2.18
CA GLU A 123 9.94 -7.35 -2.35
C GLU A 123 9.81 -7.78 -3.82
N LEU A 124 9.91 -6.83 -4.75
CA LEU A 124 9.93 -7.14 -6.18
C LEU A 124 11.16 -8.00 -6.55
N GLU A 125 12.34 -7.66 -6.03
CA GLU A 125 13.56 -8.45 -6.23
C GLU A 125 13.41 -9.89 -5.69
N LYS A 126 12.77 -10.08 -4.53
CA LYS A 126 12.49 -11.44 -4.00
C LYS A 126 11.60 -12.24 -4.95
N ILE A 127 10.53 -11.63 -5.47
CA ILE A 127 9.61 -12.27 -6.41
C ILE A 127 10.33 -12.62 -7.72
N ASP A 128 11.14 -11.70 -8.24
CA ASP A 128 11.92 -11.92 -9.46
C ASP A 128 12.95 -13.03 -9.25
N ASN A 129 13.67 -13.03 -8.13
CA ASN A 129 14.65 -14.07 -7.80
C ASN A 129 14.00 -15.45 -7.70
N GLY A 130 12.83 -15.55 -7.04
CA GLY A 130 12.10 -16.81 -6.97
C GLY A 130 11.62 -17.32 -8.33
N ARG A 131 11.15 -16.42 -9.20
CA ARG A 131 10.81 -16.76 -10.59
C ARG A 131 12.01 -17.23 -11.39
N LEU A 132 13.13 -16.52 -11.30
CA LEU A 132 14.38 -16.85 -11.99
C LEU A 132 14.90 -18.22 -11.53
N PHE A 133 14.92 -18.44 -10.21
CA PHE A 133 15.34 -19.69 -9.60
C PHE A 133 14.56 -20.88 -10.17
N TRP A 134 13.23 -20.87 -10.09
CA TRP A 134 12.43 -22.03 -10.54
C TRP A 134 12.48 -22.26 -12.04
N ARG A 135 12.61 -21.19 -12.83
CA ARG A 135 12.78 -21.30 -14.28
C ARG A 135 14.12 -21.96 -14.62
N ASN A 136 15.21 -21.46 -14.02
CA ASN A 136 16.55 -21.98 -14.29
C ASN A 136 16.70 -23.40 -13.70
N PHE A 137 16.10 -23.67 -12.54
CA PHE A 137 15.98 -25.01 -11.97
C PHE A 137 15.34 -26.00 -12.94
N GLU A 138 14.21 -25.65 -13.56
CA GLU A 138 13.53 -26.53 -14.50
C GLU A 138 14.41 -26.78 -15.74
N ARG A 139 15.12 -25.74 -16.20
CA ARG A 139 16.09 -25.86 -17.29
C ARG A 139 17.23 -26.83 -16.93
N PHE A 140 17.85 -26.68 -15.77
CA PHE A 140 18.95 -27.54 -15.34
C PHE A 140 18.50 -28.98 -15.10
N ARG A 141 17.30 -29.17 -14.55
CA ARG A 141 16.67 -30.49 -14.42
C ARG A 141 16.53 -31.16 -15.79
N MET A 142 16.02 -30.44 -16.79
CA MET A 142 15.88 -30.95 -18.15
C MET A 142 17.23 -31.26 -18.80
N GLN A 143 18.24 -30.40 -18.62
CA GLN A 143 19.59 -30.61 -19.15
C GLN A 143 20.31 -31.80 -18.50
N SER A 144 20.03 -32.06 -17.22
CA SER A 144 20.55 -33.22 -16.49
C SER A 144 19.77 -34.50 -16.77
N GLU A 145 18.71 -34.42 -17.60
CA GLU A 145 17.80 -35.51 -17.94
C GLU A 145 17.11 -36.19 -16.73
N LEU A 146 17.14 -35.56 -15.56
CA LEU A 146 16.62 -36.10 -14.31
C LEU A 146 15.10 -36.03 -14.26
N ARG A 147 14.45 -37.16 -14.04
CA ARG A 147 13.00 -37.21 -13.79
C ARG A 147 12.70 -36.73 -12.37
N TRP A 148 11.46 -36.31 -12.16
CA TRP A 148 11.03 -35.77 -10.86
C TRP A 148 11.17 -36.76 -9.69
N PHE A 149 10.98 -38.06 -9.92
CA PHE A 149 11.15 -39.05 -8.87
C PHE A 149 12.64 -39.21 -8.48
N GLU A 150 13.55 -39.26 -9.45
CA GLU A 150 15.00 -39.39 -9.24
C GLU A 150 15.54 -38.17 -8.49
N LEU A 151 15.11 -36.97 -8.90
CA LEU A 151 15.47 -35.74 -8.22
C LEU A 151 14.97 -35.69 -6.76
N ASN A 152 13.76 -36.20 -6.52
CA ASN A 152 13.22 -36.29 -5.17
C ASN A 152 13.99 -37.32 -4.32
N GLU A 153 14.45 -38.42 -4.91
CA GLU A 153 15.29 -39.37 -4.18
C GLU A 153 16.60 -38.71 -3.78
N LEU A 154 17.27 -38.02 -4.70
CA LEU A 154 18.56 -37.34 -4.44
C LEU A 154 18.45 -36.16 -3.46
N LEU A 155 17.38 -35.37 -3.51
CA LEU A 155 17.21 -34.22 -2.63
C LEU A 155 16.92 -34.62 -1.17
N PHE A 156 16.19 -35.72 -0.99
CA PHE A 156 15.65 -36.13 0.31
C PHE A 156 16.31 -37.41 0.87
N THR A 157 17.39 -37.91 0.26
CA THR A 157 18.06 -39.17 0.69
C THR A 157 18.51 -39.11 2.15
N ASP A 158 19.01 -37.96 2.59
CA ASP A 158 19.64 -37.80 3.91
C ASP A 158 18.74 -37.10 4.94
N VAL A 159 17.43 -36.95 4.67
CA VAL A 159 16.56 -36.11 5.50
C VAL A 159 16.07 -36.83 6.76
N SER A 160 15.63 -38.08 6.64
CA SER A 160 15.22 -38.92 7.79
C SER A 160 14.95 -40.34 7.30
N ASN A 161 15.02 -41.32 8.21
CA ASN A 161 14.51 -42.67 7.96
C ASN A 161 12.99 -42.77 8.18
N ASP A 162 12.36 -41.72 8.72
CA ASP A 162 10.90 -41.64 8.91
C ASP A 162 10.21 -41.16 7.61
N LEU A 163 9.40 -42.04 7.04
CA LEU A 163 8.55 -41.78 5.87
C LEU A 163 7.64 -40.55 6.05
N GLY A 164 7.18 -40.27 7.26
CA GLY A 164 6.34 -39.12 7.57
C GLY A 164 7.11 -37.79 7.43
N GLU A 165 8.33 -37.74 7.92
CA GLU A 165 9.20 -36.55 7.82
C GLU A 165 9.67 -36.31 6.38
N ILE A 166 9.99 -37.36 5.63
CA ILE A 166 10.30 -37.25 4.19
C ILE A 166 9.11 -36.64 3.43
N LYS A 167 7.88 -37.09 3.73
CA LYS A 167 6.68 -36.54 3.09
C LYS A 167 6.50 -35.05 3.40
N LYS A 168 6.63 -34.64 4.65
CA LYS A 168 6.55 -33.22 5.05
C LYS A 168 7.61 -32.38 4.34
N ALA A 169 8.85 -32.88 4.22
CA ALA A 169 9.93 -32.17 3.54
C ALA A 169 9.63 -31.99 2.04
N LYS A 170 9.11 -33.03 1.37
CA LYS A 170 8.66 -32.95 -0.03
C LYS A 170 7.52 -31.94 -0.19
N ASP A 171 6.51 -31.99 0.66
CA ASP A 171 5.37 -31.08 0.61
C ASP A 171 5.81 -29.60 0.77
N ARG A 172 6.74 -29.33 1.71
CA ARG A 172 7.34 -27.99 1.87
C ARG A 172 8.09 -27.54 0.63
N PHE A 173 8.90 -28.40 0.03
CA PHE A 173 9.63 -28.08 -1.19
C PHE A 173 8.69 -27.69 -2.35
N PHE A 174 7.62 -28.46 -2.55
CA PHE A 174 6.62 -28.14 -3.57
C PHE A 174 5.79 -26.89 -3.24
N SER A 175 5.61 -26.54 -1.96
CA SER A 175 5.01 -25.24 -1.62
C SER A 175 5.85 -24.06 -2.07
N TYR A 176 7.19 -24.12 -1.93
CA TYR A 176 8.08 -23.07 -2.45
C TYR A 176 7.97 -22.95 -3.97
N LYS A 177 7.90 -24.08 -4.68
CA LYS A 177 7.68 -24.10 -6.14
C LYS A 177 6.37 -23.45 -6.53
N LYS A 178 5.28 -23.80 -5.85
CA LYS A 178 3.94 -23.26 -6.11
C LYS A 178 3.88 -21.75 -5.86
N ASN A 179 4.51 -21.29 -4.78
CA ASN A 179 4.53 -19.88 -4.39
C ASN A 179 5.61 -19.08 -5.15
N LYS A 180 6.45 -19.75 -5.95
CA LYS A 180 7.61 -19.17 -6.64
C LYS A 180 8.59 -18.50 -5.67
N GLU A 181 8.74 -19.08 -4.49
CA GLU A 181 9.68 -18.65 -3.46
C GLU A 181 11.00 -19.43 -3.62
N VAL A 182 12.12 -18.78 -3.34
CA VAL A 182 13.41 -19.47 -3.30
C VAL A 182 13.41 -20.39 -2.07
N PRO A 183 13.73 -21.69 -2.23
CA PRO A 183 13.89 -22.60 -1.10
C PRO A 183 14.98 -22.13 -0.12
N PRO A 184 14.97 -22.61 1.14
CA PRO A 184 16.07 -22.38 2.09
C PRO A 184 17.44 -22.76 1.50
N ASP A 185 18.48 -22.04 1.94
CA ASP A 185 19.85 -22.16 1.40
C ASP A 185 20.38 -23.59 1.44
N GLU A 186 20.09 -24.37 2.49
CA GLU A 186 20.47 -25.78 2.61
C GLU A 186 19.94 -26.64 1.45
N ILE A 187 18.71 -26.37 1.00
CA ILE A 187 18.10 -27.09 -0.13
C ILE A 187 18.73 -26.62 -1.43
N VAL A 188 18.97 -25.31 -1.57
CA VAL A 188 19.61 -24.73 -2.77
C VAL A 188 21.02 -25.31 -2.95
N GLU A 189 21.80 -25.45 -1.89
CA GLU A 189 23.14 -26.07 -1.94
C GLU A 189 23.09 -27.54 -2.39
N LYS A 190 22.11 -28.32 -1.91
CA LYS A 190 21.90 -29.69 -2.39
C LYS A 190 21.57 -29.71 -3.88
N ILE A 191 20.70 -28.81 -4.34
CA ILE A 191 20.35 -28.69 -5.76
C ILE A 191 21.59 -28.34 -6.60
N CYS A 192 22.43 -27.40 -6.14
CA CYS A 192 23.67 -27.02 -6.80
C CYS A 192 24.59 -28.24 -6.99
N LYS A 193 24.73 -29.07 -5.95
CA LYS A 193 25.52 -30.31 -6.00
C LYS A 193 24.93 -31.35 -6.96
N ILE A 194 23.60 -31.49 -6.99
CA ILE A 194 22.93 -32.46 -7.87
C ILE A 194 23.08 -32.07 -9.34
N PHE A 195 22.90 -30.79 -9.67
CA PHE A 195 22.99 -30.29 -11.04
C PHE A 195 24.41 -29.89 -11.46
N LEU A 196 25.39 -29.92 -10.55
CA LEU A 196 26.79 -29.52 -10.78
C LEU A 196 26.90 -28.09 -11.34
N VAL A 197 26.14 -27.16 -10.77
CA VAL A 197 26.13 -25.74 -11.17
C VAL A 197 26.32 -24.83 -9.97
N ASP A 198 26.91 -23.66 -10.21
CA ASP A 198 27.07 -22.64 -9.19
C ASP A 198 25.72 -22.00 -8.81
N ARG A 199 25.61 -21.56 -7.55
CA ARG A 199 24.39 -20.92 -7.03
C ARG A 199 23.94 -19.73 -7.88
N GLU A 200 24.88 -18.93 -8.38
CA GLU A 200 24.59 -17.73 -9.18
C GLU A 200 23.86 -18.06 -10.48
N GLU A 201 24.09 -19.24 -11.07
CA GLU A 201 23.46 -19.67 -12.32
C GLU A 201 21.93 -19.76 -12.21
N PHE A 202 21.38 -20.06 -11.03
CA PHE A 202 19.93 -20.07 -10.81
C PHE A 202 19.30 -18.68 -10.85
N PHE A 203 20.08 -17.62 -10.67
CA PHE A 203 19.59 -16.24 -10.60
C PHE A 203 20.00 -15.41 -11.83
N LYS A 204 20.79 -15.98 -12.75
CA LYS A 204 21.17 -15.29 -14.00
C LYS A 204 19.96 -15.11 -14.91
N LYS A 205 19.78 -13.87 -15.40
CA LYS A 205 18.84 -13.54 -16.47
C LYS A 205 19.43 -14.03 -17.80
N SER A 206 18.73 -14.91 -18.52
CA SER A 206 19.11 -15.25 -19.90
C SER A 206 18.98 -14.03 -20.83
N ILE A 207 19.78 -13.99 -21.89
CA ILE A 207 19.81 -12.91 -22.91
C ILE A 207 18.42 -12.65 -23.52
N SER A 208 17.59 -13.69 -23.64
CA SER A 208 16.19 -13.60 -24.08
C SER A 208 15.28 -12.74 -23.18
N ASN A 209 15.71 -12.37 -21.96
CA ASN A 209 14.97 -11.42 -21.10
C ASN A 209 15.28 -9.95 -21.38
N LEU A 210 16.32 -9.64 -22.16
CA LEU A 210 16.67 -8.25 -22.51
C LEU A 210 15.90 -7.73 -23.73
N GLN A 211 15.23 -8.61 -24.48
CA GLN A 211 14.50 -8.26 -25.71
C GLN A 211 13.00 -7.98 -25.50
N ASN A 212 12.48 -8.15 -24.27
CA ASN A 212 11.07 -7.93 -23.95
C ASN A 212 10.85 -6.71 -23.02
N PHE A 213 11.65 -5.65 -23.21
CA PHE A 213 11.42 -4.34 -22.60
C PHE A 213 11.01 -3.33 -23.67
#